data_AF-A0A3Q9L2M2-F1
#
_entry.id   AF-A0A3Q9L2M2-F1
#
_cell.length_a   1.000
_cell.length_b   1.000
_cell.length_c   1.000
_cell.angle_alpha   90.00
_cell.angle_beta   90.00
_cell.angle_gamma   90.00
#
_symmetry.space_group_name_H-M   'P 1'
#
loop_
_entity.id
_entity.type
_entity.pdbx_description
1 polymer ?
#
loop_
_entity_poly.entity_id
_entity_poly.type
_entity_poly.pdbx_seq_one_letter_code
_entity_poly.pdbx_strand_id
1 'polypeptide(L)'
;MTRLVAGETESRAQFEAEPTAYRWIFYREGVDAWIRVLQLRHGSDHDNRGTEIWSSQLGIDQLARTMIRCFDEVAQTYGESGYRGKWGEHFPRTELEALRRLWGTHQHPQTT
;
A
#
# COMPACT_ATOMS: atom_id res chain seq x y z
N MET A 1 0.60 3.72 2.24
CA MET A 1 -0.73 3.74 2.89
C MET A 1 -0.79 4.61 4.13
N THR A 2 0.05 4.42 5.15
CA THR A 2 0.02 5.22 6.39
C THR A 2 0.01 6.72 6.11
N ARG A 3 0.83 7.17 5.16
CA ARG A 3 0.86 8.54 4.63
C ARG A 3 -0.49 9.03 4.10
N LEU A 4 -1.19 8.20 3.30
CA LEU A 4 -2.53 8.55 2.79
C LEU A 4 -3.54 8.67 3.92
N VAL A 5 -3.55 7.75 4.90
CA VAL A 5 -4.43 7.85 6.08
C VAL A 5 -4.12 9.12 6.87
N ALA A 6 -2.84 9.51 6.96
CA ALA A 6 -2.40 10.73 7.63
C ALA A 6 -2.83 12.02 6.92
N GLY A 7 -3.37 11.94 5.70
CA GLY A 7 -3.82 13.09 4.93
C GLY A 7 -2.89 13.49 3.79
N GLU A 8 -1.78 12.78 3.55
CA GLU A 8 -0.96 13.05 2.36
C GLU A 8 -1.75 12.76 1.09
N THR A 9 -1.52 13.59 0.07
CA THR A 9 -2.27 13.52 -1.19
C THR A 9 -1.84 12.36 -2.08
N GLU A 10 -0.64 11.80 -1.85
CA GLU A 10 -0.08 10.75 -2.68
C GLU A 10 0.84 9.81 -1.91
N SER A 11 0.88 8.54 -2.31
CA SER A 11 1.88 7.57 -1.87
C SER A 11 2.23 6.62 -3.00
N ARG A 12 3.42 6.02 -2.96
CA ARG A 12 3.91 5.09 -3.98
C ARG A 12 4.54 3.86 -3.35
N ALA A 13 4.46 2.74 -4.05
CA ALA A 13 5.23 1.53 -3.78
C ALA A 13 5.68 0.89 -5.10
N GLN A 14 6.77 0.14 -5.09
CA GLN A 14 7.31 -0.51 -6.28
C GLN A 14 7.74 -1.94 -5.96
N PHE A 15 7.50 -2.83 -6.92
CA PHE A 15 7.98 -4.21 -6.91
C PHE A 15 8.82 -4.45 -8.16
N GLU A 16 10.07 -4.89 -7.98
CA GLU A 16 10.95 -5.26 -9.08
C GLU A 16 10.57 -6.65 -9.63
N ALA A 17 10.55 -6.76 -10.96
CA ALA A 17 10.30 -7.99 -11.71
C ALA A 17 11.21 -7.99 -12.94
N GLU A 18 12.52 -8.06 -12.70
CA GLU A 18 13.58 -7.76 -13.68
C GLU A 18 13.30 -8.37 -15.07
N PRO A 19 13.40 -7.57 -16.16
CA PRO A 19 13.81 -6.16 -16.18
C PRO A 19 12.70 -5.18 -15.80
N THR A 20 11.44 -5.65 -15.74
CA THR A 20 10.27 -4.81 -15.52
C THR A 20 10.08 -4.44 -14.05
N ALA A 21 9.27 -3.42 -13.77
CA ALA A 21 8.82 -3.11 -12.42
C ALA A 21 7.33 -2.82 -12.41
N TYR A 22 6.67 -3.12 -11.29
CA TYR A 22 5.28 -2.78 -11.06
C TYR A 22 5.21 -1.66 -10.02
N ARG A 23 4.72 -0.50 -10.42
CA ARG A 23 4.58 0.66 -9.55
C ARG A 23 3.13 0.88 -9.18
N TRP A 24 2.87 0.85 -7.88
CA TRP A 24 1.58 1.17 -7.30
C TRP A 24 1.59 2.64 -6.92
N ILE A 25 0.62 3.38 -7.43
CA ILE A 25 0.46 4.80 -7.14
C ILE A 25 -0.92 5.00 -6.53
N PHE A 26 -0.94 5.74 -5.44
CA PHE A 26 -2.15 6.04 -4.71
C PHE A 26 -2.35 7.54 -4.64
N TYR A 27 -3.51 8.03 -5.06
CA TYR A 27 -3.89 9.44 -4.97
C TYR A 27 -5.11 9.59 -4.08
N ARG A 28 -5.03 10.49 -3.10
CA ARG A 28 -6.15 10.82 -2.22
C ARG A 28 -7.08 11.82 -2.91
N GLU A 29 -8.38 11.54 -2.89
CA GLU A 29 -9.45 12.42 -3.35
C GLU A 29 -10.52 12.49 -2.26
N GLY A 30 -10.38 13.46 -1.35
CA GLY A 30 -11.27 13.59 -0.19
C GLY A 30 -11.17 12.39 0.77
N VAL A 31 -12.25 11.59 0.82
CA VAL A 31 -12.36 10.35 1.62
C VAL A 31 -12.04 9.09 0.82
N ASP A 32 -11.82 9.23 -0.49
CA ASP A 32 -11.50 8.16 -1.41
C ASP A 32 -10.02 8.20 -1.81
N ALA A 33 -9.55 7.10 -2.37
CA ALA A 33 -8.23 6.99 -2.97
C ALA A 33 -8.32 6.29 -4.34
N TRP A 34 -7.74 6.92 -5.35
CA TRP A 34 -7.42 6.26 -6.61
C TRP A 34 -6.17 5.41 -6.43
N ILE A 35 -6.23 4.19 -6.97
CA ILE A 35 -5.15 3.22 -6.98
C ILE A 35 -4.86 2.90 -8.43
N ARG A 36 -3.60 3.04 -8.84
CA ARG A 36 -3.15 2.74 -10.19
C ARG A 36 -1.96 1.80 -10.09
N VAL A 37 -1.93 0.79 -10.94
CA VAL A 37 -0.78 -0.10 -11.09
C VAL A 37 -0.22 0.10 -12.49
N LEU A 38 1.02 0.56 -12.55
CA LEU A 38 1.77 0.75 -13.77
C LEU A 38 2.78 -0.38 -13.93
N GLN A 39 2.89 -0.91 -15.15
CA GLN A 39 4.02 -1.72 -15.58
C GLN A 39 5.07 -0.80 -16.23
N LEU A 40 6.29 -0.83 -15.71
CA LEU A 40 7.44 -0.08 -16.20
C LEU A 40 8.41 -1.03 -16.92
N ARG A 41 9.05 -0.54 -17.98
CA ARG A 41 10.09 -1.32 -18.68
C ARG A 41 11.33 -1.47 -17.83
N HIS A 42 11.68 -0.43 -17.05
CA HIS A 42 12.72 -0.46 -16.03
C HIS A 42 12.22 0.24 -14.75
N GLY A 43 12.64 -0.25 -13.58
CA GLY A 43 12.24 0.33 -12.28
C GLY A 43 12.63 1.81 -12.09
N SER A 44 13.62 2.30 -12.83
CA SER A 44 14.04 3.71 -12.83
C SER A 44 13.19 4.61 -13.73
N ASP A 45 12.33 4.05 -14.58
CA ASP A 45 11.51 4.84 -15.51
C ASP A 45 10.51 5.73 -14.75
N HIS A 46 10.24 6.92 -15.29
CA HIS A 46 9.20 7.82 -14.79
C HIS A 46 7.80 7.24 -15.01
N ASP A 47 6.83 7.63 -14.17
CA ASP A 47 5.44 7.14 -14.22
C ASP A 47 4.79 7.33 -15.61
N ASN A 48 5.10 8.42 -16.31
CA ASN A 48 4.58 8.72 -17.65
C ASN A 48 5.11 7.78 -18.75
N ARG A 49 6.14 6.97 -18.45
CA ARG A 49 6.67 5.92 -19.34
C ARG A 49 6.05 4.55 -19.04
N GLY A 50 5.29 4.43 -17.94
CA GLY A 50 4.61 3.22 -17.55
C GLY A 50 3.31 3.01 -18.32
N THR A 51 2.98 1.74 -18.56
CA THR A 51 1.66 1.34 -19.05
C THR A 51 0.77 1.04 -17.85
N GLU A 52 -0.37 1.72 -17.75
CA GLU A 52 -1.37 1.34 -16.75
C GLU A 52 -1.96 -0.02 -17.10
N ILE A 53 -1.87 -0.96 -16.15
CA ILE A 53 -2.40 -2.32 -16.31
C ILE A 53 -3.65 -2.54 -15.46
N TRP A 54 -3.87 -1.70 -14.45
CA TRP A 54 -5.05 -1.75 -13.59
C TRP A 54 -5.25 -0.44 -12.84
N SER A 55 -6.51 -0.10 -12.59
CA SER A 55 -6.92 1.02 -11.75
C SER A 55 -8.19 0.72 -10.98
N SER A 56 -8.35 1.31 -9.80
CA SER A 56 -9.61 1.31 -9.05
C SER A 56 -9.69 2.53 -8.12
N GLN A 57 -10.90 2.84 -7.66
CA GLN A 57 -11.16 3.83 -6.63
C GLN A 57 -11.78 3.12 -5.42
N LEU A 58 -11.25 3.38 -4.22
CA LEU A 58 -11.75 2.82 -2.97
C LEU A 58 -11.74 3.88 -1.87
N GLY A 59 -12.70 3.79 -0.95
CA GLY A 59 -12.68 4.59 0.28
C GLY A 59 -11.39 4.32 1.07
N ILE A 60 -10.80 5.37 1.65
CA ILE A 60 -9.53 5.27 2.40
C ILE A 60 -9.66 4.29 3.56
N ASP A 61 -10.81 4.26 4.23
CA ASP A 61 -11.11 3.30 5.29
C ASP A 61 -11.15 1.86 4.78
N GLN A 62 -11.82 1.63 3.66
CA GLN A 62 -11.90 0.32 3.03
C GLN A 62 -10.52 -0.16 2.60
N LEU A 63 -9.71 0.74 2.04
CA LEU A 63 -8.36 0.46 1.58
C LEU A 63 -7.43 0.13 2.76
N ALA A 64 -7.46 0.93 3.83
CA ALA A 64 -6.66 0.69 5.04
C ALA A 64 -7.02 -0.65 5.68
N ARG A 65 -8.32 -0.92 5.88
CA ARG A 65 -8.82 -2.20 6.41
C ARG A 65 -8.37 -3.38 5.56
N THR A 66 -8.43 -3.25 4.24
CA THR A 66 -8.09 -4.32 3.31
C THR A 66 -6.60 -4.63 3.34
N MET A 67 -5.73 -3.60 3.33
CA MET A 67 -4.28 -3.82 3.47
C MET A 67 -3.92 -4.47 4.79
N ILE A 68 -4.51 -4.00 5.89
CA ILE A 68 -4.29 -4.60 7.22
C ILE A 68 -4.64 -6.10 7.20
N ARG A 69 -5.84 -6.44 6.70
CA ARG A 69 -6.29 -7.83 6.58
C ARG A 69 -5.33 -8.66 5.72
N CYS A 70 -4.90 -8.15 4.57
CA CYS A 70 -4.00 -8.89 3.69
C CYS A 70 -2.64 -9.19 4.34
N PHE A 71 -2.07 -8.25 5.10
CA PHE A 71 -0.84 -8.51 5.86
C PHE A 71 -1.06 -9.47 7.03
N ASP A 72 -2.22 -9.41 7.70
CA ASP A 72 -2.59 -10.39 8.74
C ASP A 72 -2.70 -11.81 8.18
N GLU A 73 -3.32 -11.97 7.02
CA GLU A 73 -3.42 -13.28 6.33
C GLU A 73 -2.04 -13.81 5.95
N VAL A 74 -1.13 -12.95 5.47
CA VAL A 74 0.25 -13.32 5.17
C VAL A 74 1.00 -13.75 6.43
N ALA A 75 0.90 -12.98 7.51
CA ALA A 75 1.53 -13.32 8.79
C ALA A 75 0.97 -14.62 9.38
N GLN A 76 -0.35 -14.84 9.28
CA GLN A 76 -1.00 -16.08 9.72
C GLN A 76 -0.54 -17.29 8.90
N THR A 77 -0.40 -17.13 7.58
CA THR A 77 -0.09 -18.24 6.67
C THR A 77 1.39 -18.63 6.69
N TYR A 78 2.28 -17.64 6.70
CA TYR A 78 3.73 -17.88 6.51
C TYR A 78 4.54 -17.59 7.78
N GLY A 79 3.99 -16.88 8.76
CA GLY A 79 4.77 -16.25 9.81
C GLY A 79 5.68 -15.14 9.26
N GLU A 80 6.22 -14.31 10.14
CA GLU A 80 7.10 -13.21 9.72
C GLU A 80 8.47 -13.69 9.24
N SER A 81 8.97 -14.80 9.80
CA SER A 81 10.20 -15.44 9.31
C SER A 81 9.99 -16.07 7.94
N GLY A 82 8.85 -16.72 7.71
CA GLY A 82 8.50 -17.27 6.40
C GLY A 82 8.25 -16.21 5.35
N TYR A 83 7.79 -15.01 5.75
CA TYR A 83 7.73 -13.86 4.84
C TYR A 83 9.09 -13.54 4.21
N ARG A 84 10.15 -13.46 5.03
CA ARG A 84 11.51 -13.27 4.52
C ARG A 84 11.94 -14.38 3.57
N GLY A 85 11.64 -15.63 3.92
CA GLY A 85 11.98 -16.77 3.06
C GLY A 85 11.31 -16.70 1.67
N LYS A 86 10.08 -16.17 1.61
CA LYS A 86 9.29 -16.13 0.37
C LYS A 86 9.49 -14.87 -0.46
N TRP A 87 9.71 -13.71 0.18
CA TRP A 87 9.80 -12.42 -0.50
C TRP A 87 11.18 -11.75 -0.39
N GLY A 88 12.12 -12.32 0.35
CA GLY A 88 13.47 -11.74 0.55
C GLY A 88 13.52 -10.57 1.53
N GLU A 89 12.37 -9.99 1.91
CA GLU A 89 12.29 -8.78 2.73
C GLU A 89 11.87 -9.04 4.19
N HIS A 90 12.13 -8.08 5.07
CA HIS A 90 11.58 -8.15 6.45
C HIS A 90 10.07 -7.93 6.39
N PHE A 91 9.31 -8.69 7.19
CA PHE A 91 7.89 -8.40 7.34
C PHE A 91 7.71 -6.96 7.88
N PRO A 92 6.86 -6.12 7.27
CA PRO A 92 6.77 -4.70 7.59
C PRO A 92 5.91 -4.46 8.85
N ARG A 93 6.31 -5.04 9.98
CA ARG A 93 5.55 -4.97 11.24
C ARG A 93 5.37 -3.53 11.70
N THR A 94 6.45 -2.76 11.71
CA THR A 94 6.43 -1.38 12.21
C THR A 94 5.51 -0.48 11.40
N GLU A 95 5.54 -0.59 10.07
CA GLU A 95 4.69 0.15 9.16
C GLU A 95 3.22 -0.28 9.30
N LEU A 96 2.97 -1.58 9.47
CA LEU A 96 1.63 -2.13 9.68
C LEU A 96 1.02 -1.68 11.02
N GLU A 97 1.79 -1.67 12.09
CA GLU A 97 1.37 -1.15 13.40
C GLU A 97 1.14 0.37 13.37
N ALA A 98 1.95 1.12 12.61
CA ALA A 98 1.73 2.54 12.37
C ALA A 98 0.40 2.77 11.63
N LEU A 99 0.12 1.97 10.59
CA LEU A 99 -1.15 2.02 9.87
C LEU A 99 -2.33 1.71 10.79
N ARG A 100 -2.27 0.66 11.62
CA ARG A 100 -3.35 0.31 12.57
C ARG A 100 -3.65 1.44 13.54
N ARG A 101 -2.61 2.00 14.18
CA ARG A 101 -2.77 3.09 15.16
C ARG A 101 -3.45 4.30 14.52
N LEU A 102 -2.94 4.72 13.36
CA LEU A 102 -3.45 5.90 12.67
C LEU A 102 -4.86 5.69 12.12
N TRP A 103 -5.14 4.50 11.58
CA TRP A 103 -6.48 4.15 11.11
C TRP A 103 -7.49 4.09 12.27
N GLY A 104 -7.12 3.53 13.43
CA GLY A 104 -7.96 3.52 14.62
C GLY A 104 -8.33 4.93 15.09
N THR A 105 -7.39 5.88 15.07
CA THR A 105 -7.67 7.29 15.36
C THR A 105 -8.54 7.97 14.30
N HIS A 106 -8.43 7.54 13.04
CA HIS A 106 -9.25 8.07 11.93
C HIS A 106 -10.72 7.67 12.06
N GLN A 107 -10.99 6.44 12.49
CA GLN A 107 -12.36 5.92 12.65
C GLN A 107 -13.07 6.45 13.90
N HIS A 108 -12.31 6.85 14.91
CA HIS A 108 -12.82 7.43 16.14
C HIS A 108 -12.26 8.85 16.31
N PRO A 109 -12.75 9.83 15.52
CA PRO A 109 -12.42 11.22 15.77
C PRO A 109 -12.90 11.52 17.19
N GLN A 110 -11.97 11.79 18.12
CA GLN A 110 -12.32 12.05 19.51
C GLN A 110 -13.28 13.24 19.54
N THR A 111 -14.55 12.95 19.85
CA THR A 111 -15.54 13.98 20.16
C THR A 111 -15.04 14.67 21.43
N THR A 112 -14.51 15.87 21.27
CA THR A 112 -14.16 16.77 22.38
C THR A 112 -15.22 17.85 22.44
#